data_AF-A0A1H1HFA3-F1
#
_entry.id   AF-A0A1H1HFA3-F1
#
_cell.length_a   1.000
_cell.length_b   1.000
_cell.length_c   1.000
_cell.angle_alpha   90.00
_cell.angle_beta   90.00
_cell.angle_gamma   90.00
#
_symmetry.space_group_name_H-M   'P 1'
#
loop_
_entity.id
_entity.type
_entity.pdbx_description
1 polymer ?
#
loop_
_entity_poly.entity_id
_entity_poly.type
_entity_poly.pdbx_seq_one_letter_code
_entity_poly.pdbx_strand_id
1 'polypeptide(L)'
;MRNIIAPALTSLPVIFALAMAPSSALSETPEIAGPQDWHAYSYSAEQITGNIILAPGTIEMGDAGILQIEGVEGYTPNLFSFSGAKSLNLAQGKYFCGEGVNTGFLIIDHSQPDFLAIDVFGGDKPPVAGKSVDLQAGFCGSFTYNKS
;
A
#
# COMPACT_ATOMS: atom_id res chain seq x y z
N MET A 1 65.82 -24.69 -45.66
CA MET A 1 64.56 -24.44 -46.39
C MET A 1 63.48 -25.36 -45.81
N ARG A 2 62.29 -24.80 -45.58
CA ARG A 2 61.05 -25.42 -45.06
C ARG A 2 61.08 -25.88 -43.60
N ASN A 3 60.38 -25.11 -42.76
CA ASN A 3 59.20 -25.65 -42.08
C ASN A 3 58.15 -24.54 -41.91
N ILE A 4 56.94 -24.88 -42.34
CA ILE A 4 55.67 -24.16 -42.21
C ILE A 4 55.01 -24.68 -40.94
N ILE A 5 54.36 -23.83 -40.14
CA ILE A 5 53.05 -24.07 -39.49
C ILE A 5 52.58 -22.72 -38.92
N ALA A 6 51.31 -22.41 -39.19
CA ALA A 6 50.60 -21.17 -38.89
C ALA A 6 49.81 -21.29 -37.55
N PRO A 7 48.86 -20.38 -37.22
CA PRO A 7 48.72 -19.77 -35.88
C PRO A 7 47.71 -20.47 -34.96
N ALA A 8 47.76 -20.17 -33.66
CA ALA A 8 46.68 -20.51 -32.73
C ALA A 8 46.33 -19.29 -31.86
N LEU A 9 45.23 -18.61 -32.22
CA LEU A 9 44.43 -17.84 -31.28
C LEU A 9 43.73 -18.84 -30.35
N THR A 10 43.91 -18.69 -29.04
CA THR A 10 43.01 -19.28 -28.05
C THR A 10 42.69 -18.24 -26.99
N SER A 11 41.56 -17.57 -27.21
CA SER A 11 40.77 -16.88 -26.19
C SER A 11 40.34 -17.88 -25.11
N LEU A 12 40.58 -17.55 -23.83
CA LEU A 12 39.98 -18.25 -22.70
C LEU A 12 39.26 -17.26 -21.78
N PRO A 13 38.14 -17.70 -21.17
CA PRO A 13 36.96 -16.88 -20.93
C PRO A 13 37.01 -16.06 -19.63
N VAL A 14 36.40 -14.87 -19.71
CA VAL A 14 35.95 -14.09 -18.54
C VAL A 14 34.85 -14.90 -17.85
N ILE A 15 35.18 -15.56 -16.75
CA ILE A 15 34.17 -16.17 -15.86
C ILE A 15 33.57 -15.03 -15.04
N PHE A 16 32.49 -14.46 -15.57
CA PHE A 16 31.61 -13.57 -14.82
C PHE A 16 30.79 -14.45 -13.87
N ALA A 17 31.28 -14.64 -12.64
CA ALA A 17 30.49 -15.24 -11.59
C ALA A 17 29.35 -14.26 -11.25
N LEU A 18 28.18 -14.48 -11.86
CA LEU A 18 26.94 -13.83 -11.48
C LEU A 18 26.60 -14.36 -10.07
N ALA A 19 27.07 -13.66 -9.05
CA ALA A 19 26.61 -13.87 -7.69
C ALA A 19 25.11 -13.55 -7.67
N MET A 20 24.28 -14.59 -7.71
CA MET A 20 22.88 -14.49 -7.31
C MET A 20 22.86 -14.19 -5.82
N ALA A 21 22.98 -12.91 -5.46
CA ALA A 21 22.55 -12.47 -4.16
C ALA A 21 21.05 -12.75 -4.09
N PRO A 22 20.56 -13.51 -3.10
CA PRO A 22 19.13 -13.54 -2.85
C PRO A 22 18.75 -12.09 -2.54
N SER A 23 17.95 -11.47 -3.40
CA SER A 23 17.28 -10.22 -3.07
C SER A 23 16.43 -10.53 -1.85
N SER A 24 16.97 -10.27 -0.67
CA SER A 24 16.18 -10.12 0.53
C SER A 24 15.14 -9.06 0.17
N ALA A 25 13.88 -9.48 0.00
CA ALA A 25 12.75 -8.57 0.05
C ALA A 25 12.77 -8.01 1.47
N LEU A 26 13.59 -6.98 1.67
CA LEU A 26 13.51 -6.13 2.85
C LEU A 26 12.06 -5.68 2.88
N SER A 27 11.42 -5.87 4.02
CA SER A 27 10.13 -5.29 4.32
C SER A 27 10.31 -3.78 4.23
N GLU A 28 10.08 -3.22 3.06
CA GLU A 28 10.15 -1.77 2.82
C GLU A 28 8.93 -1.14 3.48
N THR A 29 9.16 -0.04 4.19
CA THR A 29 8.06 0.81 4.65
C THR A 29 7.26 1.23 3.42
N PRO A 30 5.95 0.93 3.35
CA PRO A 30 5.18 1.27 2.17
C PRO A 30 5.13 2.79 2.02
N GLU A 31 5.29 3.25 0.78
CA GLU A 31 5.33 4.67 0.44
C GLU A 31 4.33 4.98 -0.69
N ILE A 32 3.68 6.14 -0.60
CA ILE A 32 2.85 6.69 -1.68
C ILE A 32 3.73 7.66 -2.47
N ALA A 33 3.98 7.37 -3.74
CA ALA A 33 4.93 8.13 -4.56
C ALA A 33 4.52 9.60 -4.81
N GLY A 34 3.22 9.92 -4.71
CA GLY A 34 2.69 11.26 -4.89
C GLY A 34 1.16 11.31 -4.84
N PRO A 35 0.57 12.53 -4.84
CA PRO A 35 -0.88 12.73 -4.80
C PRO A 35 -1.59 12.09 -5.99
N GLN A 36 -2.70 11.39 -5.73
CA GLN A 36 -3.53 10.74 -6.74
C GLN A 36 -5.01 10.93 -6.42
N ASP A 37 -5.80 11.33 -7.41
CA ASP A 37 -7.25 11.50 -7.31
C ASP A 37 -8.00 10.18 -7.54
N TRP A 38 -8.91 9.85 -6.63
CA TRP A 38 -9.68 8.62 -6.64
C TRP A 38 -11.17 8.90 -6.48
N HIS A 39 -11.96 8.36 -7.41
CA HIS A 39 -13.41 8.48 -7.42
C HIS A 39 -14.05 7.33 -6.63
N ALA A 40 -14.96 7.65 -5.72
CA ALA A 40 -15.66 6.63 -4.93
C ALA A 40 -16.41 5.64 -5.84
N TYR A 41 -16.28 4.34 -5.55
CA TYR A 41 -16.92 3.27 -6.31
C TYR A 41 -17.84 2.40 -5.43
N SER A 42 -17.46 2.08 -4.19
CA SER A 42 -18.36 1.41 -3.26
C SER A 42 -19.37 2.37 -2.64
N TYR A 43 -20.55 1.84 -2.32
CA TYR A 43 -21.56 2.59 -1.53
C TYR A 43 -21.00 3.09 -0.19
N SER A 44 -20.10 2.34 0.45
CA SER A 44 -19.41 2.78 1.68
C SER A 44 -18.51 3.99 1.41
N ALA A 45 -17.75 3.99 0.31
CA ALA A 45 -16.90 5.11 -0.06
C ALA A 45 -17.75 6.35 -0.38
N GLU A 46 -18.78 6.21 -1.22
CA GLU A 46 -19.68 7.31 -1.59
C GLU A 46 -20.34 7.97 -0.37
N GLN A 47 -20.76 7.19 0.61
CA GLN A 47 -21.55 7.67 1.76
C GLN A 47 -20.70 8.17 2.93
N ILE A 48 -19.44 7.73 3.04
CA ILE A 48 -18.60 8.02 4.22
C ILE A 48 -17.43 8.91 3.84
N THR A 49 -16.63 8.53 2.85
CA THR A 49 -15.39 9.25 2.51
C THR A 49 -15.54 10.20 1.34
N GLY A 50 -16.52 9.97 0.46
CA GLY A 50 -16.57 10.61 -0.85
C GLY A 50 -15.35 10.26 -1.70
N ASN A 51 -15.10 11.07 -2.73
CA ASN A 51 -13.85 11.04 -3.49
C ASN A 51 -12.68 11.44 -2.60
N ILE A 52 -11.50 10.90 -2.88
CA ILE A 52 -10.30 11.16 -2.07
C ILE A 52 -9.11 11.59 -2.90
N ILE A 53 -8.19 12.29 -2.25
CA ILE A 53 -6.80 12.44 -2.71
C ILE A 53 -5.93 11.60 -1.80
N LEU A 54 -5.27 10.60 -2.36
CA LEU A 54 -4.27 9.78 -1.66
C LEU A 54 -2.90 10.43 -1.89
N ALA A 55 -2.27 10.93 -0.84
CA ALA A 55 -0.99 11.63 -0.91
C ALA A 55 0.01 11.09 0.12
N PRO A 56 1.32 11.41 0.01
CA PRO A 56 2.28 11.01 1.02
C PRO A 56 1.88 11.50 2.41
N GLY A 57 1.59 10.56 3.31
CA GLY A 57 1.22 10.85 4.69
C GLY A 57 -0.25 11.19 4.94
N THR A 58 -1.09 11.29 3.89
CA THR A 58 -2.49 11.70 4.06
C THR A 58 -3.48 11.02 3.13
N ILE A 59 -4.74 10.94 3.59
CA ILE A 59 -5.92 10.74 2.75
C ILE A 59 -6.84 11.95 2.96
N GLU A 60 -7.05 12.74 1.91
CA GLU A 60 -7.96 13.88 1.92
C GLU A 60 -9.34 13.45 1.45
N MET A 61 -10.38 13.72 2.23
CA MET A 61 -11.78 13.27 2.00
C MET A 61 -12.70 14.47 1.71
N GLY A 62 -12.25 15.37 0.84
CA GLY A 62 -12.97 16.62 0.53
C GLY A 62 -13.32 17.42 1.79
N ASP A 63 -14.59 17.80 1.94
CA ASP A 63 -15.11 18.57 3.08
C ASP A 63 -15.08 17.80 4.41
N ALA A 64 -14.90 16.47 4.36
CA ALA A 64 -14.82 15.64 5.55
C ALA A 64 -13.47 15.80 6.28
N GLY A 65 -12.44 16.32 5.58
CA GLY A 65 -11.14 16.66 6.16
C GLY A 65 -10.02 15.70 5.75
N ILE A 66 -8.94 15.69 6.53
CA ILE A 66 -7.69 14.99 6.21
C ILE A 66 -7.41 13.95 7.29
N LEU A 67 -7.24 12.69 6.86
CA LEU A 67 -6.77 11.60 7.70
C LEU A 67 -5.25 11.47 7.57
N GLN A 68 -4.54 11.45 8.68
CA GLN A 68 -3.09 11.24 8.68
C GLN A 68 -2.79 9.75 8.60
N ILE A 69 -1.85 9.35 7.75
CA ILE A 69 -1.41 7.97 7.58
C ILE A 69 0.12 7.87 7.62
N GLU A 70 0.64 6.75 8.11
CA GLU A 70 2.08 6.48 8.16
C GLU A 70 2.34 5.04 7.78
N GLY A 71 3.31 4.79 6.88
CA GLY A 71 3.67 3.44 6.47
C GLY A 71 4.21 2.64 7.64
N VAL A 72 3.78 1.39 7.76
CA VAL A 72 4.19 0.48 8.84
C VAL A 72 5.10 -0.59 8.25
N GLU A 73 6.34 -0.67 8.75
CA GLU A 73 7.24 -1.78 8.42
C GLU A 73 6.62 -3.11 8.90
N GLY A 74 6.62 -4.10 8.02
CA GLY A 74 6.09 -5.41 8.34
C GLY A 74 5.85 -6.32 7.14
N TYR A 75 5.43 -7.55 7.45
CA TYR A 75 5.18 -8.57 6.44
C TYR A 75 3.85 -8.38 5.68
N THR A 76 2.94 -7.56 6.21
CA THR A 76 1.68 -7.23 5.54
C THR A 76 1.98 -6.13 4.50
N PRO A 77 1.81 -6.40 3.19
CA PRO A 77 2.07 -5.41 2.16
C PRO A 77 1.14 -4.20 2.29
N ASN A 78 1.65 -3.01 1.93
CA ASN A 78 0.88 -1.77 1.87
C ASN A 78 0.10 -1.45 3.16
N LEU A 79 0.70 -1.76 4.31
CA LEU A 79 0.14 -1.50 5.62
C LEU A 79 0.50 -0.08 6.08
N PHE A 80 -0.52 0.68 6.45
CA PHE A 80 -0.39 2.00 7.04
C PHE A 80 -1.07 2.04 8.39
N SER A 81 -0.57 2.86 9.30
CA SER A 81 -1.33 3.29 10.48
C SER A 81 -2.10 4.56 10.13
N PHE A 82 -3.23 4.81 10.79
CA PHE A 82 -3.95 6.07 10.67
C PHE A 82 -4.19 6.71 12.03
N SER A 83 -4.33 8.03 12.02
CA SER A 83 -4.76 8.80 13.20
C SER A 83 -5.64 9.99 12.82
N GLY A 84 -6.38 10.51 13.80
CA GLY A 84 -7.23 11.69 13.62
C GLY A 84 -8.61 11.40 13.05
N ALA A 85 -9.05 10.13 13.03
CA ALA A 85 -10.37 9.76 12.49
C ALA A 85 -11.55 10.44 13.22
N LYS A 86 -11.39 10.84 14.49
CA LYS A 86 -12.41 11.60 15.23
C LYS A 86 -12.51 13.07 14.83
N SER A 87 -11.48 13.59 14.18
CA SER A 87 -11.42 14.98 13.72
C SER A 87 -12.06 15.16 12.34
N LEU A 88 -12.44 14.06 11.69
CA LEU A 88 -13.14 14.10 10.40
C LEU A 88 -14.58 14.59 10.59
N ASN A 89 -14.98 15.53 9.73
CA ASN A 89 -16.33 16.06 9.65
C ASN A 89 -17.21 15.16 8.75
N LEU A 90 -17.43 13.93 9.19
CA LEU A 90 -18.23 12.96 8.46
C LEU A 90 -19.74 13.28 8.57
N ALA A 91 -20.52 12.81 7.60
CA ALA A 91 -21.98 12.94 7.65
C ALA A 91 -22.57 12.37 8.95
N GLN A 92 -23.67 12.94 9.42
CA GLN A 92 -24.25 12.60 10.72
C GLN A 92 -24.49 11.09 10.88
N GLY A 93 -23.98 10.53 11.98
CA GLY A 93 -24.10 9.11 12.30
C GLY A 93 -23.16 8.18 11.50
N LYS A 94 -22.24 8.75 10.70
CA LYS A 94 -21.19 8.00 10.01
C LYS A 94 -19.87 8.12 10.74
N TYR A 95 -19.08 7.06 10.66
CA TYR A 95 -17.76 6.97 11.25
C TYR A 95 -16.83 6.36 10.20
N PHE A 96 -15.56 6.77 10.21
CA PHE A 96 -14.56 6.22 9.30
C PHE A 96 -14.32 4.72 9.56
N CYS A 97 -14.39 4.30 10.83
CA CYS A 97 -14.24 2.91 11.24
C CYS A 97 -15.32 2.50 12.23
N GLY A 98 -15.39 3.16 13.40
CA GLY A 98 -16.43 2.93 14.39
C GLY A 98 -16.54 4.10 15.34
N GLU A 99 -17.64 4.13 16.11
CA GLU A 99 -17.83 5.16 17.13
C GLU A 99 -16.67 5.14 18.12
N GLY A 100 -16.07 6.31 18.35
CA GLY A 100 -14.96 6.41 19.30
C GLY A 100 -13.59 5.92 18.80
N VAL A 101 -13.47 5.44 17.56
CA VAL A 101 -12.18 5.03 16.96
C VAL A 101 -11.46 6.26 16.41
N ASN A 102 -10.24 6.53 16.91
CA ASN A 102 -9.41 7.64 16.42
C ASN A 102 -8.18 7.18 15.63
N THR A 103 -7.71 5.97 15.92
CA THR A 103 -6.47 5.41 15.40
C THR A 103 -6.70 3.96 14.99
N GLY A 104 -5.87 3.46 14.09
CA GLY A 104 -5.92 2.09 13.61
C GLY A 104 -4.98 1.87 12.44
N PHE A 105 -5.34 0.93 11.58
CA PHE A 105 -4.54 0.50 10.44
C PHE A 105 -5.36 0.47 9.15
N LEU A 106 -4.67 0.66 8.03
CA LEU A 106 -5.18 0.58 6.67
C LEU A 106 -4.34 -0.42 5.88
N ILE A 107 -4.97 -1.24 5.06
CA ILE A 107 -4.29 -1.89 3.94
C ILE A 107 -4.75 -1.17 2.68
N ILE A 108 -3.80 -0.57 1.95
CA ILE A 108 -4.07 0.19 0.72
C ILE A 108 -3.66 -0.67 -0.48
N ASP A 109 -4.63 -1.33 -1.11
CA ASP A 109 -4.40 -2.18 -2.29
C ASP A 109 -4.61 -1.38 -3.58
N HIS A 110 -3.51 -1.19 -4.30
CA HIS A 110 -3.42 -0.58 -5.62
C HIS A 110 -2.80 -1.55 -6.66
N SER A 111 -2.91 -2.85 -6.43
CA SER A 111 -2.32 -3.89 -7.29
C SER A 111 -2.93 -3.96 -8.68
N GLN A 112 -4.14 -3.43 -8.86
CA GLN A 112 -4.81 -3.33 -10.15
C GLN A 112 -4.70 -1.91 -10.72
N PRO A 113 -4.38 -1.77 -12.02
CA PRO A 113 -4.40 -0.46 -12.66
C PRO A 113 -5.81 0.11 -12.57
N ASP A 114 -5.90 1.35 -12.10
CA ASP A 114 -7.12 2.15 -11.99
C ASP A 114 -8.12 1.72 -10.91
N PHE A 115 -7.76 0.80 -10.02
CA PHE A 115 -8.58 0.40 -8.88
C PHE A 115 -7.81 0.51 -7.57
N LEU A 116 -8.47 1.05 -6.56
CA LEU A 116 -7.96 1.20 -5.20
C LEU A 116 -8.94 0.60 -4.21
N ALA A 117 -8.45 -0.26 -3.31
CA ALA A 117 -9.18 -0.70 -2.14
C ALA A 117 -8.46 -0.27 -0.86
N ILE A 118 -9.21 0.24 0.10
CA ILE A 118 -8.72 0.60 1.42
C ILE A 118 -9.50 -0.20 2.45
N ASP A 119 -8.85 -1.18 3.05
CA ASP A 119 -9.40 -1.95 4.16
C ASP A 119 -8.99 -1.32 5.48
N VAL A 120 -9.97 -1.07 6.36
CA VAL A 120 -9.79 -0.32 7.60
C VAL A 120 -9.96 -1.22 8.81
N PHE A 121 -9.02 -1.10 9.75
CA PHE A 121 -8.99 -1.84 11.00
C PHE A 121 -8.84 -0.87 12.17
N GLY A 122 -9.78 -0.88 13.11
CA GLY A 122 -9.67 -0.15 14.36
C GLY A 122 -8.88 -0.94 15.41
N GLY A 123 -8.14 -0.23 16.25
CA GLY A 123 -7.43 -0.83 17.38
C GLY A 123 -5.95 -0.43 17.44
N ASP A 124 -5.23 -1.08 18.34
CA ASP A 124 -3.81 -0.83 18.65
C ASP A 124 -2.85 -1.83 17.98
N LYS A 125 -3.39 -2.86 17.32
CA LYS A 125 -2.61 -3.92 16.68
C LYS A 125 -2.88 -4.00 15.18
N PRO A 126 -1.84 -4.19 14.36
CA PRO A 126 -2.01 -4.34 12.92
C PRO A 126 -2.73 -5.66 12.58
N PRO A 127 -3.41 -5.72 11.43
CA PRO A 127 -3.92 -6.97 10.88
C PRO A 127 -2.79 -8.00 10.69
N VAL A 128 -3.14 -9.28 10.85
CA VAL A 128 -2.24 -10.42 10.72
C VAL A 128 -2.15 -10.84 9.24
N ALA A 129 -0.93 -10.89 8.72
CA ALA A 129 -0.66 -11.36 7.35
C ALA A 129 -1.24 -12.78 7.11
N GLY A 130 -1.75 -13.01 5.90
CA GLY A 130 -2.26 -14.31 5.46
C GLY A 130 -3.65 -14.69 5.98
N LYS A 131 -4.34 -13.80 6.72
CA LYS A 131 -5.74 -13.98 7.10
C LYS A 131 -6.67 -13.20 6.17
N SER A 132 -7.87 -13.75 5.94
CA SER A 132 -8.94 -13.02 5.26
C SER A 132 -9.29 -11.76 6.05
N VAL A 133 -9.42 -10.62 5.34
CA VAL A 133 -9.64 -9.28 5.90
C VAL A 133 -10.87 -9.22 6.81
N ASP A 134 -11.98 -9.82 6.39
CA ASP A 134 -13.26 -9.86 7.09
C ASP A 134 -13.24 -10.70 8.38
N LEU A 135 -12.25 -11.57 8.55
CA LEU A 135 -12.07 -12.41 9.74
C LEU A 135 -11.08 -11.82 10.74
N GLN A 136 -10.50 -10.66 10.45
CA GLN A 136 -9.52 -10.03 11.32
C GLN A 136 -10.19 -9.20 12.41
N ALA A 137 -9.63 -9.27 13.61
CA ALA A 137 -10.09 -8.42 14.71
C ALA A 137 -9.90 -6.94 14.33
N GLY A 138 -10.90 -6.12 14.64
CA GLY A 138 -10.87 -4.69 14.38
C GLY A 138 -11.28 -4.29 12.96
N PHE A 139 -11.49 -5.23 12.03
CA PHE A 139 -12.00 -4.88 10.70
C PHE A 139 -13.33 -4.13 10.83
N CYS A 140 -13.42 -2.97 10.19
CA CYS A 140 -14.57 -2.09 10.31
C CYS A 140 -15.16 -1.64 8.98
N GLY A 141 -14.41 -1.74 7.88
CA GLY A 141 -14.94 -1.44 6.57
C GLY A 141 -13.92 -1.55 5.47
N SER A 142 -14.43 -1.60 4.24
CA SER A 142 -13.65 -1.48 3.03
C SER A 142 -14.23 -0.37 2.17
N PHE A 143 -13.35 0.47 1.62
CA PHE A 143 -13.69 1.57 0.72
C PHE A 143 -12.99 1.33 -0.60
N THR A 144 -13.76 1.28 -1.69
CA THR A 144 -13.19 1.05 -3.02
C THR A 144 -13.42 2.25 -3.92
N TYR A 145 -12.44 2.50 -4.76
CA TYR A 145 -12.36 3.65 -5.64
C TYR A 145 -11.84 3.24 -7.02
N ASN A 146 -12.23 4.00 -8.03
CA ASN A 146 -11.63 3.96 -9.35
C ASN A 146 -10.78 5.20 -9.56
N LYS A 147 -9.76 5.08 -10.41
CA LYS A 147 -8.96 6.24 -10.80
C LYS A 147 -9.81 7.25 -11.56
N SER A 148 -9.63 8.52 -11.23
CA SER A 148 -10.32 9.64 -11.90
C SER A 148 -9.69 9.99 -13.24
#